data_AF-A0AAF0W9E6-F1
#
_entry.id   AF-A0AAF0W9E6-F1
#
_cell.length_a   1.000
_cell.length_b   1.000
_cell.length_c   1.000
_cell.angle_alpha   90.00
_cell.angle_beta   90.00
_cell.angle_gamma   90.00
#
_symmetry.space_group_name_H-M   'P 1'
#
loop_
_entity.id
_entity.type
_entity.pdbx_description
1 polymer ?
#
loop_
_entity_poly.entity_id
_entity_poly.type
_entity_poly.pdbx_seq_one_letter_code
_entity_poly.pdbx_strand_id
1 'polypeptide(L)'
;MLIHEWRAGVKKEAKATYKPQLLLAAAAYYYANGNFTGIPVKYPRASISKNMDWINAMNYDYYGKWTRNDTGSHAALLDLTGNLSTCYGLKSWIKAGVPRRKLTWSPSYGYRSSGRRHTVLKFSEIENHNLANKAAVTHDAASVSTYSVAGSTWIGYDDIVIYVWIRDL
;
A
#
# COMPACT_ATOMS: atom_id res chain seq x y z
N MET A 1 -14.87 -20.49 2.88
CA MET A 1 -16.26 -20.49 3.36
C MET A 1 -16.84 -19.09 3.27
N LEU A 2 -16.43 -18.13 4.11
CA LEU A 2 -17.00 -16.76 4.16
C LEU A 2 -17.06 -15.98 2.82
N ILE A 3 -15.93 -15.82 2.12
CA ILE A 3 -15.88 -15.03 0.87
C ILE A 3 -16.85 -15.58 -0.20
N HIS A 4 -17.00 -16.91 -0.24
CA HIS A 4 -17.87 -17.56 -1.21
C HIS A 4 -19.35 -17.28 -0.88
N GLU A 5 -19.72 -17.38 0.39
CA GLU A 5 -21.07 -17.07 0.88
C GLU A 5 -21.46 -15.61 0.64
N TRP A 6 -20.55 -14.68 0.89
CA TRP A 6 -20.78 -13.25 0.60
C TRP A 6 -21.06 -13.00 -0.88
N ARG A 7 -20.28 -13.61 -1.78
CA ARG A 7 -20.54 -13.46 -3.22
C ARG A 7 -21.87 -14.09 -3.62
N ALA A 8 -22.23 -15.23 -3.03
CA ALA A 8 -23.53 -15.85 -3.27
C ALA A 8 -24.70 -14.97 -2.77
N GLY A 9 -24.57 -14.38 -1.59
CA GLY A 9 -25.55 -13.46 -1.01
C GLY A 9 -25.76 -12.21 -1.85
N VAL A 10 -24.67 -11.58 -2.27
CA VAL A 10 -24.70 -10.40 -3.15
C VAL A 10 -25.34 -10.70 -4.51
N LYS A 11 -25.07 -11.88 -5.10
CA LYS A 11 -25.75 -12.32 -6.33
C LYS A 11 -27.25 -12.54 -6.13
N LYS A 12 -27.62 -13.14 -4.99
CA LYS A 12 -29.02 -13.41 -4.65
C LYS A 12 -29.81 -12.12 -4.47
N GLU A 13 -29.24 -11.14 -3.76
CA GLU A 13 -29.86 -9.84 -3.55
C GLU A 13 -30.09 -9.11 -4.87
N ALA A 14 -29.06 -8.99 -5.72
CA ALA A 14 -29.16 -8.33 -7.02
C ALA A 14 -30.26 -8.92 -7.90
N LYS A 15 -30.39 -10.26 -7.90
CA LYS A 15 -31.46 -10.97 -8.63
C LYS A 15 -32.84 -10.70 -8.04
N ALA A 16 -32.97 -10.58 -6.72
CA ALA A 16 -34.25 -10.35 -6.05
C ALA A 16 -34.73 -8.90 -6.17
N THR A 17 -33.82 -7.93 -6.21
CA THR A 17 -34.15 -6.50 -6.22
C THR A 17 -34.07 -5.85 -7.60
N TYR A 18 -33.58 -6.58 -8.61
CA TYR A 18 -33.28 -6.08 -9.96
C TYR A 18 -32.30 -4.89 -9.97
N LYS A 19 -31.47 -4.78 -8.92
CA LYS A 19 -30.44 -3.74 -8.82
C LYS A 19 -29.09 -4.28 -9.29
N PRO A 20 -28.16 -3.39 -9.70
CA PRO A 20 -26.78 -3.77 -9.95
C PRO A 20 -26.16 -4.48 -8.74
N GLN A 21 -25.41 -5.54 -9.02
CA GLN A 21 -24.73 -6.33 -8.00
C GLN A 21 -23.70 -5.48 -7.24
N LEU A 22 -23.72 -5.55 -5.91
CA LEU A 22 -22.71 -4.90 -5.07
C LEU A 22 -21.28 -5.40 -5.39
N LEU A 23 -20.32 -4.48 -5.26
CA LEU A 23 -18.89 -4.79 -5.36
C LEU A 23 -18.38 -5.35 -4.03
N LEU A 24 -17.53 -6.37 -4.09
CA LEU A 24 -16.85 -6.95 -2.95
C LEU A 24 -15.35 -6.73 -3.09
N ALA A 25 -14.78 -6.03 -2.11
CA ALA A 25 -13.35 -5.81 -1.99
C ALA A 25 -12.88 -6.13 -0.58
N ALA A 26 -11.59 -6.41 -0.44
CA ALA A 26 -10.94 -6.62 0.86
C ALA A 26 -9.58 -5.94 0.90
N ALA A 27 -9.22 -5.39 2.06
CA ALA A 27 -7.84 -5.04 2.35
C ALA A 27 -7.07 -6.32 2.72
N ALA A 28 -5.89 -6.50 2.16
CA ALA A 28 -5.05 -7.67 2.43
C ALA A 28 -3.60 -7.24 2.64
N TYR A 29 -2.85 -8.05 3.39
CA TYR A 29 -1.45 -7.78 3.64
C TYR A 29 -0.66 -7.70 2.32
N TYR A 30 0.46 -6.98 2.34
CA TYR A 30 1.16 -6.58 1.13
C TYR A 30 1.65 -7.76 0.29
N TYR A 31 1.95 -8.92 0.90
CA TYR A 31 2.22 -10.18 0.21
C TYR A 31 1.17 -11.27 0.48
N ALA A 32 1.05 -12.21 -0.46
CA ALA A 32 0.10 -13.33 -0.38
C ALA A 32 0.62 -14.52 0.44
N ASN A 33 1.95 -14.71 0.43
CA ASN A 33 2.65 -15.79 1.11
C ASN A 33 3.89 -15.23 1.80
N GLY A 34 4.05 -15.56 3.08
CA GLY A 34 5.20 -15.16 3.86
C GLY A 34 4.97 -15.39 5.34
N ASN A 35 5.75 -14.70 6.16
CA ASN A 35 5.67 -14.80 7.60
C ASN A 35 5.54 -13.39 8.20
N PHE A 36 4.41 -13.13 8.84
CA PHE A 36 4.16 -11.91 9.57
C PHE A 36 4.37 -12.20 11.06
N THR A 37 5.46 -11.66 11.64
CA THR A 37 5.78 -11.77 13.07
C THR A 37 5.74 -13.21 13.63
N GLY A 38 6.29 -14.18 12.89
CA GLY A 38 6.26 -15.60 13.24
C GLY A 38 5.05 -16.37 12.71
N ILE A 39 4.00 -15.69 12.23
CA ILE A 39 2.75 -16.28 11.78
C ILE A 39 2.75 -16.42 10.24
N PRO A 40 2.62 -17.65 9.71
CA PRO A 40 2.47 -17.85 8.27
C PRO A 40 1.21 -17.15 7.74
N VAL A 41 1.39 -16.22 6.80
CA VAL A 41 0.27 -15.60 6.09
C VAL A 41 -0.14 -16.53 4.96
N LYS A 42 -1.36 -17.07 5.04
CA LYS A 42 -1.95 -17.92 4.00
C LYS A 42 -3.36 -17.46 3.65
N TYR A 43 -3.46 -16.60 2.65
CA TYR A 43 -4.77 -16.15 2.15
C TYR A 43 -5.46 -17.24 1.29
N PRO A 44 -6.81 -17.29 1.29
CA PRO A 44 -7.59 -18.19 0.44
C PRO A 44 -7.64 -17.67 -1.02
N ARG A 45 -6.48 -17.64 -1.69
CA ARG A 45 -6.24 -16.99 -2.98
C ARG A 45 -7.19 -17.41 -4.08
N ALA A 46 -7.48 -18.72 -4.21
CA ALA A 46 -8.44 -19.21 -5.20
C ALA A 46 -9.85 -18.64 -4.95
N SER A 47 -10.26 -18.54 -3.68
CA SER A 47 -11.54 -17.93 -3.31
C SER A 47 -11.54 -16.43 -3.57
N ILE A 48 -10.45 -15.72 -3.26
CA ILE A 48 -10.29 -14.29 -3.56
C ILE A 48 -10.40 -14.06 -5.07
N SER A 49 -9.62 -14.78 -5.88
CA SER A 49 -9.64 -14.68 -7.34
C SER A 49 -11.01 -14.93 -7.94
N LYS A 50 -11.79 -15.86 -7.39
CA LYS A 50 -13.12 -16.21 -7.90
C LYS A 50 -14.21 -15.25 -7.44
N ASN A 51 -14.15 -14.78 -6.19
CA ASN A 51 -15.30 -14.19 -5.52
C ASN A 51 -15.13 -12.70 -5.17
N MET A 52 -13.92 -12.13 -5.14
CA MET A 52 -13.73 -10.69 -4.93
C MET A 52 -13.64 -9.95 -6.26
N ASP A 53 -14.12 -8.71 -6.32
CA ASP A 53 -13.92 -7.84 -7.48
C ASP A 53 -12.47 -7.36 -7.53
N TRP A 54 -11.92 -6.93 -6.39
CA TRP A 54 -10.49 -6.67 -6.19
C TRP A 54 -10.06 -6.84 -4.74
N ILE A 55 -8.75 -6.84 -4.49
CA ILE A 55 -8.17 -6.62 -3.17
C ILE A 55 -7.31 -5.36 -3.20
N ASN A 56 -7.38 -4.59 -2.11
CA ASN A 56 -6.45 -3.52 -1.85
C ASN A 56 -5.27 -4.10 -1.06
N ALA A 57 -4.15 -4.35 -1.75
CA ALA A 57 -2.93 -4.81 -1.11
C ALA A 57 -2.33 -3.63 -0.35
N MET A 58 -2.15 -3.79 0.96
CA MET A 58 -1.65 -2.75 1.86
C MET A 58 -0.14 -2.56 1.69
N ASN A 59 0.27 -2.09 0.51
CA ASN A 59 1.65 -1.85 0.11
C ASN A 59 2.17 -0.51 0.67
N TYR A 60 2.14 -0.41 1.99
CA TYR A 60 2.55 0.75 2.75
C TYR A 60 2.88 0.30 4.19
N ASP A 61 3.31 1.23 5.03
CA ASP A 61 3.75 0.97 6.41
C ASP A 61 4.95 0.01 6.47
N TYR A 62 5.86 0.11 5.50
CA TYR A 62 7.13 -0.61 5.52
C TYR A 62 8.07 -0.05 6.60
N TYR A 63 8.09 1.27 6.75
CA TYR A 63 8.90 2.00 7.71
C TYR A 63 8.00 2.93 8.53
N GLY A 64 8.36 3.14 9.80
CA GLY A 64 7.57 3.94 10.73
C GLY A 64 8.12 3.86 12.15
N LYS A 65 7.31 4.20 13.16
CA LYS A 65 7.77 4.23 14.58
C LYS A 65 8.30 2.89 15.13
N TRP A 66 8.03 1.79 14.43
CA TRP A 66 8.45 0.43 14.81
C TRP A 66 9.81 0.04 14.23
N THR A 67 10.39 0.82 13.33
CA THR A 67 11.71 0.57 12.77
C THR A 67 12.80 1.20 13.62
N ARG A 68 13.96 0.53 13.74
CA ARG A 68 15.12 1.08 14.49
C ARG A 68 15.75 2.30 13.81
N ASN A 69 15.57 2.42 12.50
CA ASN A 69 15.98 3.60 11.75
C ASN A 69 14.82 4.61 11.75
N ASP A 70 15.14 5.85 12.06
CA ASP A 70 14.17 6.95 12.18
C ASP A 70 13.65 7.44 10.81
N THR A 71 14.23 6.97 9.70
CA THR A 71 13.90 7.38 8.32
C THR A 71 13.83 6.17 7.39
N GLY A 72 12.92 6.22 6.42
CA GLY A 72 12.69 5.14 5.46
C GLY A 72 11.37 5.32 4.72
N SER A 73 11.33 4.88 3.46
CA SER A 73 10.15 5.03 2.62
C SER A 73 9.07 4.04 3.00
N HIS A 74 7.96 4.52 3.59
CA HIS A 74 6.90 3.66 4.07
C HIS A 74 6.11 2.95 2.96
N ALA A 75 6.22 3.42 1.71
CA ALA A 75 5.46 2.94 0.55
C ALA A 75 6.36 2.68 -0.68
N ALA A 76 7.66 2.43 -0.47
CA ALA A 76 8.63 2.22 -1.53
C ALA A 76 8.11 1.30 -2.64
N LEU A 77 8.21 1.73 -3.90
CA LEU A 77 7.83 0.89 -5.03
C LEU A 77 8.83 -0.26 -5.21
N LEU A 78 10.12 0.04 -5.02
CA LEU A 78 11.25 -0.86 -5.15
C LEU A 78 12.06 -0.91 -3.86
N ASP A 79 12.60 -2.10 -3.57
CA ASP A 79 13.59 -2.32 -2.51
C ASP A 79 14.67 -3.21 -3.11
N LEU A 80 15.88 -2.68 -3.26
CA LEU A 80 17.02 -3.38 -3.87
C LEU A 80 17.70 -4.36 -2.89
N THR A 81 17.41 -4.22 -1.60
CA THR A 81 18.13 -4.92 -0.52
C THR A 81 17.28 -5.93 0.21
N GLY A 82 15.96 -5.89 0.02
CA GLY A 82 15.01 -6.73 0.73
C GLY A 82 13.71 -6.95 -0.02
N ASN A 83 12.64 -7.11 0.74
CA ASN A 83 11.31 -7.41 0.23
C ASN A 83 10.25 -6.39 0.67
N LEU A 84 10.66 -5.27 1.28
CA LEU A 84 9.76 -4.24 1.79
C LEU A 84 9.41 -3.25 0.68
N SER A 85 8.76 -3.75 -0.37
CA SER A 85 8.35 -2.95 -1.52
C SER A 85 7.02 -3.36 -2.12
N THR A 86 6.36 -2.39 -2.74
CA THR A 86 5.11 -2.56 -3.47
C THR A 86 5.27 -3.58 -4.60
N CYS A 87 6.35 -3.51 -5.37
CA CYS A 87 6.60 -4.45 -6.46
C CYS A 87 6.75 -5.89 -5.96
N TYR A 88 7.44 -6.11 -4.83
CA TYR A 88 7.54 -7.43 -4.23
C TYR A 88 6.17 -7.95 -3.80
N GLY A 89 5.39 -7.12 -3.10
CA GLY A 89 4.05 -7.46 -2.63
C GLY A 89 3.11 -7.89 -3.76
N LEU A 90 2.99 -7.05 -4.78
CA LEU A 90 2.15 -7.32 -5.96
C LEU A 90 2.62 -8.58 -6.72
N LYS A 91 3.93 -8.76 -6.92
CA LYS A 91 4.49 -9.97 -7.54
C LYS A 91 4.16 -11.21 -6.72
N SER A 92 4.16 -11.13 -5.39
CA SER A 92 3.76 -12.24 -4.50
C SER A 92 2.31 -12.63 -4.74
N TRP A 93 1.37 -11.67 -4.81
CA TRP A 93 -0.04 -11.93 -5.11
C TRP A 93 -0.26 -12.55 -6.50
N ILE A 94 0.45 -12.04 -7.52
CA ILE A 94 0.38 -12.55 -8.89
C ILE A 94 0.91 -13.98 -8.94
N LYS A 95 2.10 -14.25 -8.39
CA LYS A 95 2.70 -15.59 -8.32
C LYS A 95 1.79 -16.57 -7.58
N ALA A 96 1.02 -16.06 -6.62
CA ALA A 96 0.08 -16.86 -5.87
C ALA A 96 -1.29 -17.03 -6.59
N GLY A 97 -1.45 -16.56 -7.83
CA GLY A 97 -2.60 -16.84 -8.68
C GLY A 97 -3.75 -15.83 -8.58
N VAL A 98 -3.53 -14.65 -7.99
CA VAL A 98 -4.49 -13.55 -8.06
C VAL A 98 -4.28 -12.76 -9.35
N PRO A 99 -5.31 -12.58 -10.20
CA PRO A 99 -5.16 -11.84 -11.44
C PRO A 99 -4.77 -10.38 -11.20
N ARG A 100 -3.83 -9.85 -12.00
CA ARG A 100 -3.34 -8.46 -11.92
C ARG A 100 -4.48 -7.42 -11.85
N ARG A 101 -5.51 -7.58 -12.68
CA ARG A 101 -6.68 -6.68 -12.72
C ARG A 101 -7.50 -6.60 -11.43
N LYS A 102 -7.28 -7.53 -10.50
CA LYS A 102 -7.94 -7.59 -9.19
C LYS A 102 -7.06 -7.09 -8.06
N LEU A 103 -5.89 -6.52 -8.36
CA LEU A 103 -4.97 -5.95 -7.39
C LEU A 103 -4.97 -4.43 -7.52
N THR A 104 -5.18 -3.74 -6.42
CA THR A 104 -5.02 -2.28 -6.30
C THR A 104 -4.16 -1.96 -5.07
N TRP A 105 -3.54 -0.78 -5.08
CA TRP A 105 -2.79 -0.20 -3.97
C TRP A 105 -2.74 1.33 -4.16
N SER A 106 -2.76 2.09 -3.07
CA SER A 106 -2.37 3.51 -3.06
C SER A 106 -2.31 4.02 -1.61
N PRO A 107 -1.16 4.48 -1.12
CA PRO A 107 -1.08 5.29 0.09
C PRO A 107 -1.23 6.79 -0.26
N SER A 108 -1.97 7.52 0.58
CA SER A 108 -2.21 8.97 0.44
C SER A 108 -1.83 9.74 1.71
N TYR A 109 -0.79 9.28 2.40
CA TYR A 109 -0.26 9.84 3.65
C TYR A 109 1.24 9.59 3.73
N GLY A 110 1.90 10.16 4.73
CA GLY A 110 3.32 9.95 4.98
C GLY A 110 3.66 9.96 6.47
N TYR A 111 4.91 9.65 6.77
CA TYR A 111 5.45 9.64 8.12
C TYR A 111 6.47 10.75 8.31
N ARG A 112 6.18 11.65 9.26
CA ARG A 112 7.13 12.61 9.78
C ARG A 112 7.94 12.01 10.91
N SER A 113 9.25 12.17 10.82
CA SER A 113 10.23 11.87 11.85
C SER A 113 10.95 13.16 12.26
N SER A 114 10.97 13.46 13.56
CA SER A 114 11.66 14.62 14.13
C SER A 114 12.32 14.19 15.44
N GLY A 115 13.58 13.74 15.36
CA GLY A 115 14.21 13.00 16.45
C GLY A 115 13.39 11.75 16.80
N ARG A 116 13.07 11.54 18.08
CA ARG A 116 12.28 10.37 18.55
C ARG A 116 10.77 10.45 18.29
N ARG A 117 10.27 11.52 17.66
CA ARG A 117 8.84 11.73 17.43
C ARG A 117 8.45 11.33 16.01
N HIS A 118 7.55 10.35 15.91
CA HIS A 118 6.92 9.93 14.66
C HIS A 118 5.46 10.35 14.61
N THR A 119 5.03 10.96 13.51
CA THR A 119 3.63 11.38 13.30
C THR A 119 3.18 11.01 11.89
N VAL A 120 1.93 10.58 11.75
CA VAL A 120 1.30 10.40 10.43
C VAL A 120 0.77 11.76 9.97
N LEU A 121 1.03 12.12 8.73
CA LEU A 121 0.52 13.33 8.09
C LEU A 121 -0.23 12.99 6.81
N LYS A 122 -1.34 13.67 6.55
CA LYS A 122 -2.01 13.66 5.25
C LYS A 122 -1.13 14.37 4.23
N PHE A 123 -1.28 14.02 2.96
CA PHE A 123 -0.54 14.67 1.87
C PHE A 123 -0.62 16.20 1.92
N SER A 124 -1.81 16.78 2.13
CA SER A 124 -1.99 18.23 2.25
C SER A 124 -1.23 18.86 3.42
N GLU A 125 -1.09 18.15 4.53
CA GLU A 125 -0.33 18.63 5.70
C GLU A 125 1.17 18.61 5.43
N ILE A 126 1.63 17.64 4.63
CA ILE A 126 3.01 17.52 4.17
C ILE A 126 3.35 18.66 3.21
N GLU A 127 2.50 18.95 2.22
CA GLU A 127 2.69 20.07 1.30
C GLU A 127 2.77 21.41 2.04
N ASN A 128 1.82 21.66 2.96
CA ASN A 128 1.84 22.86 3.80
C ASN A 128 3.11 22.96 4.65
N HIS A 129 3.57 21.84 5.22
CA HIS A 129 4.82 21.81 5.98
C HIS A 129 6.03 22.12 5.09
N ASN A 130 6.10 21.50 3.91
CA ASN A 130 7.20 21.68 2.97
C ASN A 130 7.31 23.14 2.53
N LEU A 131 6.18 23.78 2.19
CA LEU A 131 6.10 25.19 1.81
C LEU A 131 6.51 26.10 2.97
N ALA A 132 5.93 25.91 4.16
CA ALA A 132 6.19 26.77 5.32
C ALA A 132 7.64 26.71 5.79
N ASN A 133 8.31 25.55 5.66
CA ASN A 133 9.66 25.32 6.17
C ASN A 133 10.74 25.33 5.07
N LYS A 134 10.36 25.61 3.82
CA LYS A 134 11.26 25.53 2.65
C LYS A 134 12.01 24.20 2.60
N ALA A 135 11.27 23.11 2.81
CA ALA A 135 11.85 21.77 2.87
C ALA A 135 12.50 21.40 1.54
N ALA A 136 13.67 20.75 1.60
CA ALA A 136 14.27 20.14 0.43
C ALA A 136 13.50 18.85 0.10
N VAL A 137 12.85 18.80 -1.06
CA VAL A 137 12.13 17.62 -1.54
C VAL A 137 13.06 16.81 -2.44
N THR A 138 13.13 15.51 -2.18
CA THR A 138 13.96 14.56 -2.94
C THR A 138 13.08 13.43 -3.46
N HIS A 139 13.22 13.14 -4.75
CA HIS A 139 12.68 11.94 -5.37
C HIS A 139 13.80 10.90 -5.48
N ASP A 140 13.68 9.82 -4.71
CA ASP A 140 14.66 8.75 -4.71
C ASP A 140 14.33 7.76 -5.83
N ALA A 141 15.19 7.73 -6.85
CA ALA A 141 15.01 6.85 -8.00
C ALA A 141 15.23 5.36 -7.68
N ALA A 142 16.02 5.04 -6.66
CA ALA A 142 16.33 3.65 -6.32
C ALA A 142 15.12 2.95 -5.68
N SER A 143 14.42 3.65 -4.78
CA SER A 143 13.19 3.14 -4.15
C SER A 143 11.91 3.55 -4.89
N VAL A 144 12.02 4.47 -5.84
CA VAL A 144 10.91 5.18 -6.51
C VAL A 144 9.92 5.67 -5.46
N SER A 145 10.42 6.59 -4.63
CA SER A 145 9.64 7.20 -3.54
C SER A 145 10.06 8.65 -3.30
N THR A 146 9.29 9.38 -2.48
CA THR A 146 9.56 10.78 -2.18
C THR A 146 9.77 11.00 -0.69
N TYR A 147 10.69 11.90 -0.36
CA TYR A 147 10.84 12.41 0.99
C TYR A 147 11.22 13.88 0.99
N SER A 148 10.95 14.58 2.09
CA SER A 148 11.36 15.96 2.31
C SER A 148 12.13 16.14 3.62
N VAL A 149 13.03 17.12 3.64
CA VAL A 149 13.88 17.43 4.80
C VAL A 149 13.83 18.93 5.10
N ALA A 150 13.55 19.27 6.37
CA ALA A 150 13.63 20.63 6.89
C ALA A 150 14.25 20.62 8.29
N GLY A 151 15.48 21.13 8.42
CA GLY A 151 16.24 21.04 9.65
C GLY A 151 16.46 19.59 10.08
N SER A 152 15.99 19.22 11.28
CA SER A 152 16.02 17.85 11.80
C SER A 152 14.74 17.04 11.50
N THR A 153 13.80 17.61 10.76
CA THR A 153 12.56 16.93 10.35
C THR A 153 12.76 16.24 9.01
N TRP A 154 12.39 14.96 8.95
CA TRP A 154 12.35 14.15 7.75
C TRP A 154 10.92 13.64 7.54
N ILE A 155 10.38 13.71 6.33
CA ILE A 155 9.03 13.22 6.01
C ILE A 155 9.10 12.33 4.78
N GLY A 156 8.71 11.06 4.89
CA GLY A 156 8.58 10.14 3.75
C GLY A 156 7.12 9.98 3.33
N TYR A 157 6.84 10.08 2.03
CA TYR A 157 5.49 10.06 1.47
C TYR A 157 5.46 9.73 -0.03
N ASP A 158 4.27 9.44 -0.57
CA ASP A 158 4.06 9.30 -2.00
C ASP A 158 3.60 10.62 -2.64
N ASP A 159 4.32 11.06 -3.67
CA ASP A 159 4.01 12.23 -4.48
C ASP A 159 3.42 11.82 -5.85
N ILE A 160 2.71 12.72 -6.52
CA ILE A 160 2.11 12.50 -7.83
C ILE A 160 3.14 12.06 -8.89
N VAL A 161 4.39 12.52 -8.74
CA VAL A 161 5.52 12.17 -9.62
C VAL A 161 5.74 10.65 -9.66
N ILE A 162 5.52 9.94 -8.56
CA ILE A 162 5.67 8.47 -8.50
C ILE A 162 4.66 7.78 -9.42
N TYR A 163 3.42 8.28 -9.50
CA TYR A 163 2.40 7.72 -10.37
C TYR A 163 2.66 7.98 -11.85
N VAL A 164 3.42 9.03 -12.18
CA VAL A 164 3.93 9.26 -13.54
C VAL A 164 5.00 8.21 -13.87
N TRP A 165 5.95 7.99 -12.97
CA TRP A 165 7.02 7.00 -13.18
C TRP A 165 6.48 5.58 -13.34
N ILE A 166 5.42 5.21 -12.62
CA ILE A 166 4.76 3.90 -12.77
C ILE A 166 4.11 3.72 -14.15
N ARG A 167 3.65 4.80 -14.79
CA ARG A 167 3.06 4.72 -16.15
C ARG A 167 4.09 4.46 -17.23
N ASP A 168 5.32 4.92 -17.00
CA ASP A 168 6.42 4.83 -17.97
C ASP A 168 7.30 3.57 -17.78
N LEU A 169 6.96 2.70 -16.82
CA LEU A 169 7.57 1.38 -16.56
C LEU A 169 6.80 0.24 -17.25
#